data_AF-A0A9Q8XMS0-F1
#
_entry.id   AF-A0A9Q8XMS0-F1
#
_cell.length_a   1.000
_cell.length_b   1.000
_cell.length_c   1.000
_cell.angle_alpha   90.00
_cell.angle_beta   90.00
_cell.angle_gamma   90.00
#
_symmetry.space_group_name_H-M   'P 1'
#
loop_
_entity.id
_entity.type
_entity.pdbx_description
1 polymer ?
#
loop_
_entity_poly.entity_id
_entity_poly.type
_entity_poly.pdbx_seq_one_letter_code
_entity_poly.pdbx_strand_id
1 'polypeptide(L)' 'MTRQLKVTAYKTESDYANGIAEYVYESEVNEKLAINAHNDFEESGYWLVTTTNEEGKLIH' A
#
# COMPACT_ATOMS: atom_id res chain seq x y z
N MET A 1 7.70 -4.46 -19.68
CA MET A 1 8.17 -3.83 -18.44
C MET A 1 7.16 -4.21 -17.37
N THR A 2 7.52 -5.13 -16.47
CA THR A 2 6.70 -5.54 -15.34
C THR A 2 6.86 -4.48 -14.26
N ARG A 3 5.78 -3.75 -13.93
CA ARG A 3 5.80 -2.75 -12.86
C ARG A 3 5.34 -3.45 -11.58
N GLN A 4 6.24 -3.64 -10.62
CA GLN A 4 5.84 -4.14 -9.30
C GLN A 4 5.22 -2.99 -8.50
N LEU A 5 4.11 -3.29 -7.82
CA LEU A 5 3.44 -2.36 -6.92
C LEU A 5 3.42 -2.92 -5.50
N LYS A 6 3.66 -2.03 -4.54
CA LYS A 6 3.64 -2.32 -3.12
C LYS A 6 2.62 -1.43 -2.41
N VAL A 7 1.58 -2.04 -1.85
CA VAL A 7 0.59 -1.36 -1.02
C VAL A 7 0.94 -1.59 0.44
N THR A 8 1.11 -0.51 1.19
CA THR A 8 1.43 -0.55 2.62
C THR A 8 0.32 0.16 3.39
N ALA A 9 -0.31 -0.53 4.32
CA ALA A 9 -1.39 0.00 5.14
C ALA A 9 -0.96 0.16 6.61
N TYR A 10 -1.32 1.31 7.19
CA TYR A 10 -1.04 1.70 8.57
C TYR A 10 -2.36 1.98 9.28
N LYS A 11 -2.55 1.34 10.43
CA LYS A 11 -3.81 1.43 11.18
C LYS A 11 -3.91 2.70 12.00
N THR A 12 -2.78 3.20 12.48
CA THR A 12 -2.71 4.43 13.27
C THR A 12 -1.57 5.33 12.81
N GLU A 13 -1.63 6.61 13.18
CA GLU A 13 -0.53 7.55 13.00
C GLU A 13 0.76 7.07 13.69
N SER A 14 0.62 6.42 14.85
CA SER A 14 1.77 5.83 15.57
C SER A 14 2.41 4.70 14.78
N ASP A 15 1.63 3.86 14.11
CA ASP A 15 2.17 2.78 13.28
C ASP A 15 3.00 3.33 12.12
N TYR A 16 2.51 4.40 11.48
CA TYR A 16 3.27 5.10 10.45
C TYR A 16 4.56 5.72 11.00
N ALA A 17 4.48 6.45 12.11
CA ALA A 17 5.64 7.11 12.73
C ALA A 17 6.72 6.11 13.19
N ASN A 18 6.33 4.90 13.58
CA ASN A 18 7.24 3.84 14.00
C ASN A 18 7.61 2.86 12.87
N GLY A 19 7.10 3.06 11.65
CA GLY A 19 7.36 2.18 10.50
C GLY A 19 6.77 0.77 10.65
N ILE A 20 5.73 0.61 11.46
CA ILE A 20 5.04 -0.66 11.70
C ILE A 20 3.94 -0.80 10.65
N ALA A 21 4.28 -1.42 9.52
CA ALA A 21 3.28 -1.77 8.51
C ALA A 21 2.41 -2.94 9.00
N GLU A 22 1.09 -2.77 9.03
CA GLU A 22 0.17 -3.86 9.37
C GLU A 22 -0.03 -4.80 8.19
N TYR A 23 0.04 -4.26 6.96
CA TYR A 23 -0.07 -5.06 5.74
C TYR A 23 0.87 -4.56 4.65
N VAL A 24 1.48 -5.52 3.94
CA VAL A 24 2.29 -5.30 2.75
C VAL A 24 1.75 -6.21 1.64
N TYR A 25 1.11 -5.62 0.65
CA TYR A 25 0.75 -6.32 -0.59
C TYR A 25 1.84 -6.07 -1.63
N GLU A 26 2.45 -7.11 -2.17
CA GLU A 26 3.39 -7.01 -3.29
C GLU A 26 2.82 -7.80 -4.48
N SER A 27 2.56 -7.12 -5.60
CA SER A 27 2.05 -7.77 -6.80
C SER A 27 2.89 -7.39 -8.01
N GLU A 28 3.36 -8.42 -8.72
CA GLU A 28 4.30 -8.25 -9.82
C GLU A 28 3.66 -7.84 -11.15
N VAL A 29 2.32 -7.88 -11.28
CA VAL A 29 1.71 -7.85 -12.63
C VAL A 29 0.35 -7.14 -12.71
N ASN A 30 -0.29 -6.76 -11.59
CA ASN A 30 -1.69 -6.34 -11.65
C ASN A 30 -1.98 -5.05 -10.87
N GLU A 31 -1.88 -3.91 -11.57
CA GLU A 31 -2.22 -2.58 -11.05
C GLU A 31 -3.62 -2.54 -10.46
N LYS A 32 -4.57 -3.27 -11.06
CA LYS A 32 -5.94 -3.35 -10.56
C LYS A 32 -6.04 -4.04 -9.20
N LEU A 33 -5.19 -5.04 -8.92
CA LEU A 33 -5.18 -5.69 -7.60
C LEU A 33 -4.58 -4.77 -6.53
N ALA A 34 -3.53 -4.01 -6.86
CA ALA A 34 -2.97 -3.04 -5.94
C ALA A 34 -3.97 -1.92 -5.62
N ILE A 35 -4.69 -1.42 -6.63
CA ILE A 35 -5.76 -0.42 -6.44
C ILE A 35 -6.90 -0.99 -5.60
N ASN A 36 -7.35 -2.21 -5.91
CA ASN A 36 -8.40 -2.86 -5.11
C ASN A 36 -7.97 -3.04 -3.65
N ALA A 37 -6.76 -3.54 -3.40
CA ALA A 37 -6.23 -3.67 -2.05
C ALA A 37 -6.13 -2.31 -1.34
N HIS A 38 -5.70 -1.27 -2.06
CA HIS A 38 -5.66 0.08 -1.52
C HIS A 38 -7.04 0.55 -1.05
N ASN A 39 -8.05 0.43 -1.93
CA ASN A 39 -9.43 0.80 -1.61
C ASN A 39 -9.99 -0.05 -0.46
N ASP A 40 -9.75 -1.36 -0.46
CA ASP A 40 -10.22 -2.27 0.60
C ASP A 40 -9.66 -1.85 1.97
N PHE A 41 -8.39 -1.40 2.03
CA PHE A 41 -7.78 -0.91 3.28
C PHE A 41 -8.32 0.48 3.67
N GLU A 42 -8.54 1.39 2.72
CA GLU A 42 -9.20 2.66 3.03
C GLU A 42 -10.63 2.45 3.56
N GLU A 43 -11.41 1.59 2.91
CA GLU A 43 -12.78 1.24 3.34
C GLU A 43 -12.80 0.49 4.68
N SER A 44 -11.75 -0.28 4.98
CA SER A 44 -11.59 -0.95 6.29
C SER A 44 -11.24 0.02 7.43
N GLY A 45 -10.99 1.30 7.13
CA GLY A 45 -10.72 2.34 8.13
C GLY A 45 -9.27 2.42 8.58
N TYR A 46 -8.32 2.01 7.73
CA TYR A 46 -6.89 2.27 7.98
C TYR A 46 -6.61 3.77 7.93
N TRP A 47 -5.73 4.24 8.81
CA TRP A 47 -5.39 5.65 8.92
C TRP A 47 -4.64 6.18 7.68
N LEU A 48 -3.73 5.36 7.14
CA LEU A 48 -2.97 5.70 5.94
C LEU A 48 -2.71 4.45 5.12
N VAL A 49 -2.99 4.55 3.83
CA VAL A 49 -2.64 3.53 2.84
C VAL A 49 -1.74 4.19 1.80
N THR A 50 -0.60 3.57 1.52
CA THR A 50 0.38 4.09 0.56
C THR A 50 0.65 3.06 -0.51
N THR A 51 0.69 3.50 -1.77
CA THR A 51 1.06 2.65 -2.90
C THR A 51 2.38 3.14 -3.47
N THR A 52 3.36 2.26 -3.56
CA THR A 52 4.71 2.55 -4.06
C THR A 52 5.05 1.64 -5.23
N ASN A 53 5.85 2.14 -6.17
CA ASN A 53 6.39 1.32 -7.27
C ASN A 53 7.67 0.58 -6.84
N GLU A 54 8.24 -0.22 -7.75
CA GLU A 54 9.52 -0.93 -7.57
C GLU A 54 10.71 -0.02 -7.21
N GLU A 55 10.63 1.28 -7.55
CA GLU A 55 11.65 2.29 -7.21
C GLU A 55 11.41 2.90 -5.82
N GLY A 56 10.37 2.47 -5.10
CA GLY A 56 9.96 3.02 -3.80
C GLY A 56 9.26 4.38 -3.91
N LYS A 57 8.87 4.81 -5.11
CA LYS A 57 8.19 6.08 -5.34
C LYS A 57 6.70 5.92 -5.10
N LEU A 58 6.12 6.85 -4.33
CA LEU A 58 4.68 6.95 -4.14
C LEU A 58 4.00 7.24 -5.48
N ILE A 59 2.95 6.47 -5.75
CA ILE A 59 2.09 6.59 -6.92
C ILE A 59 0.65 6.58 -6.42
N HIS A 60 -0.07 7.64 -6.79
CA HIS A 60 -1.45 7.90 -6.42
C HIS A 60 -2.34 7.52 -7.61
#